data_AF-A0A948WL67-F1
#
_entry.id   AF-A0A948WL67-F1
#
_cell.length_a   1.000
_cell.length_b   1.000
_cell.length_c   1.000
_cell.angle_alpha   90.00
_cell.angle_beta   90.00
_cell.angle_gamma   90.00
#
_symmetry.space_group_name_H-M   'P 1'
#
loop_
_entity.id
_entity.type
_entity.pdbx_description
1 polymer ?
#
loop_
_entity_poly.entity_id
_entity_poly.type
_entity_poly.pdbx_seq_one_letter_code
_entity_poly.pdbx_strand_id
1 'polypeptide(L)'
;MSMKTTVELPDELIARMHALAARRHTSIKRLFEAAVRQFLGDRPDAGDAPFRLEDRSVGGRGLVPELRGTSWDAIIGRAYKGRGG
;
A
#
# COMPACT_ATOMS: atom_id res chain seq x y z
N MET A 1 9.84 -5.15 22.18
CA MET A 1 10.74 -4.88 23.31
C MET A 1 11.42 -3.54 23.09
N SER A 2 11.44 -2.63 24.08
CA SER A 2 12.13 -1.34 23.95
C SER A 2 13.56 -1.44 24.45
N MET A 3 14.53 -1.50 23.54
CA MET A 3 15.95 -1.39 23.88
C MET A 3 16.36 0.08 23.83
N LYS A 4 17.21 0.50 24.77
CA LYS A 4 17.87 1.81 24.75
C LYS A 4 19.23 1.63 24.11
N THR A 5 19.45 2.28 22.98
CA THR A 5 20.74 2.32 22.30
C THR A 5 21.31 3.73 22.40
N THR A 6 22.56 3.84 22.81
CA THR A 6 23.32 5.10 22.81
C THR A 6 24.35 5.02 21.69
N VAL A 7 24.37 6.01 20.82
CA VAL A 7 25.32 6.14 19.70
C VAL A 7 25.88 7.55 19.71
N GLU A 8 27.17 7.69 19.44
CA GLU A 8 27.81 8.99 19.26
C GLU A 8 27.69 9.41 17.79
N LEU A 9 27.17 10.60 17.55
CA LEU A 9 26.94 11.16 16.22
C LEU A 9 27.47 12.60 16.19
N PRO A 10 27.97 13.10 15.05
CA PRO A 10 28.32 14.51 14.89
C PRO A 10 27.14 15.43 15.19
N ASP A 11 27.38 16.57 15.85
CA ASP A 11 26.34 17.53 16.25
C ASP A 11 25.53 18.04 15.04
N GLU A 12 26.19 18.25 13.91
CA GLU A 12 25.59 18.63 12.64
C GLU A 12 24.55 17.60 12.15
N LEU A 13 24.77 16.32 12.40
CA LEU A 13 23.85 15.25 12.03
C LEU A 13 22.66 15.21 12.98
N ILE A 14 22.91 15.39 14.28
CA ILE A 14 21.86 15.50 15.30
C ILE A 14 20.92 16.67 14.96
N ALA A 15 21.47 17.84 14.64
CA ALA A 15 20.68 19.02 14.24
C ALA A 15 19.79 18.73 13.02
N ARG A 16 20.33 18.06 11.99
CA ARG A 16 19.56 17.65 10.80
C ARG A 16 18.45 16.66 11.14
N MET A 17 18.71 15.70 12.02
CA MET A 17 17.71 14.74 12.46
C MET A 17 16.56 15.42 13.22
N HIS A 18 16.86 16.37 14.10
CA HIS A 18 15.86 17.19 14.80
C HIS A 18 14.98 17.98 13.82
N ALA A 19 15.60 18.68 12.86
CA ALA A 19 14.88 19.46 11.86
C ALA A 19 13.97 18.57 10.99
N LEU A 20 14.45 17.38 10.60
CA LEU A 20 13.66 16.44 9.81
C LEU A 20 12.49 15.85 10.61
N ALA A 21 12.71 15.53 11.88
CA ALA A 21 11.67 15.00 12.76
C ALA A 21 10.54 16.01 12.96
N ALA A 22 10.88 17.30 13.18
CA ALA A 22 9.91 18.38 13.29
C ALA A 22 9.10 18.56 12.00
N ARG A 23 9.76 18.61 10.84
CA ARG A 23 9.11 18.73 9.52
C ARG A 23 8.15 17.58 9.20
N ARG A 24 8.45 16.37 9.69
CA ARG A 24 7.63 15.16 9.45
C ARG A 24 6.65 14.86 10.60
N HIS A 25 6.52 15.76 11.58
CA HIS A 25 5.71 15.56 12.78
C HIS A 25 5.96 14.20 13.45
N THR A 26 7.22 13.79 13.53
CA THR A 26 7.64 12.50 14.11
C THR A 26 8.71 12.69 15.18
N SER A 27 9.06 11.63 15.89
CA SER A 27 10.14 11.66 16.89
C SER A 27 11.47 11.21 16.29
N ILE A 28 12.57 11.65 16.88
CA ILE A 28 13.93 11.20 16.49
C ILE A 28 14.07 9.69 16.66
N LYS A 29 13.47 9.12 17.71
CA LYS A 29 13.42 7.68 17.91
C LYS A 29 12.80 6.97 16.70
N ARG A 30 11.62 7.42 16.24
CA ARG A 30 10.95 6.84 15.06
C ARG A 30 11.75 7.06 13.78
N LEU A 31 12.35 8.23 13.61
CA LEU A 31 13.21 8.53 12.46
C LEU A 31 14.42 7.59 12.42
N PHE A 32 15.07 7.39 13.56
CA PHE A 32 16.24 6.52 13.70
C PHE A 32 15.87 5.04 13.48
N GLU A 33 14.79 4.57 14.11
CA GLU A 33 14.27 3.21 13.88
C GLU A 33 13.91 2.97 12.41
N ALA A 34 13.26 3.92 11.74
CA ALA A 34 12.92 3.82 10.32
C ALA A 34 14.16 3.78 9.43
N ALA A 35 15.17 4.60 9.73
CA ALA A 35 16.44 4.60 9.00
C ALA A 35 17.19 3.27 9.14
N VAL A 36 17.26 2.72 10.37
CA VAL A 36 17.90 1.43 10.64
C VAL A 36 17.16 0.30 9.91
N ARG A 37 15.82 0.27 9.97
CA ARG A 37 15.00 -0.72 9.23
C ARG A 37 15.23 -0.62 7.73
N GLN A 38 15.19 0.59 7.17
CA GLN A 38 15.45 0.82 5.74
C GLN A 38 16.84 0.32 5.33
N PHE A 39 17.87 0.62 6.13
CA PHE A 39 19.25 0.23 5.86
C PHE A 39 19.43 -1.30 5.89
N LEU A 40 18.76 -1.99 6.81
CA LEU A 40 18.79 -3.45 6.92
C LEU A 40 17.99 -4.17 5.83
N GLY A 41 17.32 -3.42 4.92
CA GLY A 41 16.42 -4.02 3.94
C GLY A 41 15.08 -4.47 4.55
N ASP A 42 14.85 -4.18 5.82
CA ASP A 42 13.54 -4.25 6.50
C ASP A 42 12.67 -3.08 6.02
N ARG A 43 12.44 -2.98 4.71
CA ARG A 43 11.34 -2.14 4.22
C ARG A 43 10.05 -2.75 4.76
N PRO A 44 9.16 -2.01 5.43
CA PRO A 44 7.77 -2.42 5.64
C PRO A 44 6.97 -2.50 4.31
N ASP A 45 7.65 -2.58 3.16
CA ASP A 45 7.12 -2.29 1.85
C ASP A 45 6.77 -3.59 1.08
N ALA A 46 6.11 -4.50 1.79
CA ALA A 46 4.92 -5.13 1.23
C ALA A 46 3.78 -4.10 1.01
N GLY A 47 3.95 -2.84 1.45
CA GLY A 47 3.04 -1.71 1.25
C GLY A 47 3.29 -0.77 0.06
N ASP A 48 4.42 -0.85 -0.67
CA ASP A 48 4.70 0.02 -1.84
C ASP A 48 4.75 -0.72 -3.19
N ALA A 49 4.43 -2.01 -3.24
CA ALA A 49 4.09 -2.59 -4.53
C ALA A 49 2.79 -1.90 -4.99
N PRO A 50 2.75 -1.22 -6.15
CA PRO A 50 1.47 -0.75 -6.68
C PRO A 50 0.53 -1.95 -6.73
N PHE A 51 -0.70 -1.77 -6.24
CA PHE A 51 -1.70 -2.83 -6.27
C PHE A 51 -1.76 -3.40 -7.68
N ARG A 52 -1.31 -4.65 -7.83
CA ARG A 52 -1.37 -5.38 -9.08
C ARG A 52 -2.59 -6.27 -9.01
N LEU A 53 -3.64 -5.89 -9.72
CA LEU A 53 -4.80 -6.75 -9.86
C LEU A 53 -4.35 -8.07 -10.51
N GLU A 54 -4.64 -9.18 -9.85
CA GLU A 54 -4.45 -10.49 -10.46
C GLU A 54 -5.24 -10.57 -11.75
N ASP A 55 -4.70 -11.26 -12.75
CA ASP A 55 -5.44 -11.51 -13.98
C ASP A 55 -6.64 -12.44 -13.65
N ARG A 56 -7.82 -11.82 -13.58
CA ARG A 56 -9.11 -12.49 -13.41
C ARG A 56 -9.93 -12.43 -14.69
N SER A 57 -9.29 -12.21 -15.83
CA SER A 57 -9.96 -12.31 -17.11
C SER A 57 -10.53 -13.72 -17.29
N VAL A 58 -11.74 -13.77 -17.82
CA VAL A 58 -12.37 -15.02 -18.24
C VAL A 58 -12.17 -15.13 -19.75
N GLY A 59 -11.85 -16.33 -20.26
CA GLY A 59 -11.54 -16.55 -21.69
C GLY A 59 -12.70 -16.34 -22.67
N GLY A 60 -13.77 -15.63 -22.29
CA GLY A 60 -14.92 -15.33 -23.12
C GLY A 60 -14.64 -14.18 -24.10
N ARG A 61 -15.28 -14.22 -25.28
CA ARG A 61 -15.20 -13.16 -26.30
C ARG A 61 -16.31 -12.11 -26.11
N GLY A 62 -16.41 -11.55 -24.92
CA GLY A 62 -17.41 -10.53 -24.59
C GLY A 62 -18.78 -11.10 -24.20
N LEU A 63 -19.85 -10.34 -24.48
CA LEU A 63 -21.22 -10.67 -24.05
C LEU A 63 -21.77 -11.90 -24.78
N VAL A 64 -22.48 -12.73 -24.02
CA VAL A 64 -23.27 -13.83 -24.59
C VAL A 64 -24.31 -13.29 -25.57
N PRO A 65 -24.61 -14.01 -26.67
CA PRO A 65 -25.52 -13.52 -27.72
C PRO A 65 -26.85 -12.97 -27.24
N GLU A 66 -27.41 -13.57 -26.20
CA GLU A 66 -28.72 -13.28 -25.64
C GLU A 66 -28.77 -11.92 -24.91
N LEU A 67 -27.61 -11.35 -24.58
CA LEU A 67 -27.47 -10.04 -23.92
C LEU A 67 -27.02 -8.94 -24.88
N ARG A 68 -26.85 -9.23 -26.18
CA ARG A 68 -26.51 -8.20 -27.16
C ARG A 68 -27.73 -7.31 -27.43
N GLY A 69 -27.56 -6.00 -27.25
CA GLY A 69 -28.62 -5.02 -27.49
C GLY A 69 -29.65 -4.89 -26.35
N THR A 70 -29.46 -5.59 -25.22
CA THR A 70 -30.31 -5.38 -24.04
C THR A 70 -29.88 -4.15 -23.27
N SER A 71 -30.76 -3.64 -22.41
CA SER A 71 -30.42 -2.56 -21.49
C SER A 71 -29.34 -2.98 -20.49
N TRP A 72 -28.65 -1.98 -19.95
CA TRP A 72 -27.63 -2.18 -18.92
C TRP A 72 -28.17 -2.90 -17.68
N ASP A 73 -29.39 -2.57 -17.25
CA ASP A 73 -30.05 -3.19 -16.09
C ASP A 73 -30.28 -4.70 -16.30
N ALA A 74 -30.62 -5.12 -17.51
CA ALA A 74 -30.80 -6.54 -17.83
C ALA A 74 -29.48 -7.33 -17.74
N ILE A 75 -28.36 -6.70 -18.12
CA ILE A 75 -27.03 -7.30 -18.05
C ILE A 75 -26.62 -7.50 -16.58
N ILE A 76 -26.77 -6.47 -15.74
CA ILE A 76 -26.45 -6.55 -14.31
C ILE A 76 -27.36 -7.56 -13.61
N GLY A 77 -28.67 -7.50 -13.86
CA GLY A 77 -29.64 -8.42 -13.29
C GLY A 77 -29.30 -9.88 -13.61
N ARG A 78 -28.82 -10.16 -14.83
CA ARG A 78 -28.37 -11.50 -15.21
C ARG A 78 -27.07 -11.91 -14.52
N ALA A 79 -26.12 -10.99 -14.33
CA ALA A 79 -24.82 -11.24 -13.71
C ALA A 79 -24.93 -11.54 -12.21
N TYR A 80 -25.83 -10.87 -11.50
CA TYR A 80 -26.04 -11.01 -10.06
C TYR A 80 -27.21 -11.94 -9.69
N LYS A 81 -27.90 -12.54 -10.67
CA LYS A 81 -28.98 -13.50 -10.44
C LYS A 81 -28.52 -14.63 -9.51
N GLY A 82 -29.23 -14.79 -8.38
CA GLY A 82 -28.96 -15.83 -7.38
C GLY A 82 -27.79 -15.53 -6.43
N ARG A 83 -27.24 -14.31 -6.44
CA ARG A 83 -26.14 -13.90 -5.54
C ARG A 83 -26.55 -12.96 -4.40
N GLY A 84 -27.87 -12.81 -4.18
CA GLY A 84 -28.44 -11.84 -3.24
C GLY A 84 -28.28 -10.42 -3.78
N GLY A 85 -29.39 -9.83 -4.22
CA GLY A 85 -29.44 -8.41 -4.58
C GLY A 85 -29.63 -7.55 -3.36
#